data_AF-A0A2R4NYF3-F1
#
_entry.id   AF-A0A2R4NYF3-F1
#
_cell.length_a   1.000
_cell.length_b   1.000
_cell.length_c   1.000
_cell.angle_alpha   90.00
_cell.angle_beta   90.00
_cell.angle_gamma   90.00
#
_symmetry.space_group_name_H-M   'P 1'
#
loop_
_entity.id
_entity.type
_entity.pdbx_description
1 polymer ?
#
loop_
_entity_poly.entity_id
_entity_poly.type
_entity_poly.pdbx_seq_one_letter_code
_entity_poly.pdbx_strand_id
1 'polypeptide(L)'
;MKFVAIILLLLTSIFLIACSANQASNKINNSELENLASKYGGVYVFNQKFVEEIEKREAERKELSKKMKGRDLGDGLYAIDPKPINEKLPRILSNGKQYHTINTYQKAVNLSKTYIDKVINHIGQENYHKFTPDINVWSFYIDDNNNIVPIEMTVTYNYKVKKYGLFGDEGRGFSLSKGEIHTAKGGNKFILNNNKFEKVK
;
A
#
# COMPACT_ATOMS: atom_id res chain seq x y z
N MET A 1 -6.82 15.41 55.25
CA MET A 1 -6.62 13.97 54.93
C MET A 1 -7.75 13.38 54.09
N LYS A 2 -9.04 13.56 54.44
CA LYS A 2 -10.18 13.00 53.68
C LYS A 2 -10.32 13.55 52.24
N PHE A 3 -10.06 14.85 52.03
CA PHE A 3 -10.17 15.50 50.71
C PHE A 3 -9.14 15.01 49.68
N VAL A 4 -7.88 14.82 50.09
CA VAL A 4 -6.81 14.33 49.20
C VAL A 4 -7.09 12.89 48.77
N ALA A 5 -7.59 12.06 49.68
CA ALA A 5 -7.99 10.69 49.36
C ALA A 5 -9.15 10.65 48.34
N ILE A 6 -10.15 11.54 48.47
CA ILE A 6 -11.27 11.65 47.52
C ILE A 6 -10.78 12.09 46.13
N ILE A 7 -9.84 13.04 46.05
CA ILE A 7 -9.25 13.49 44.77
C ILE A 7 -8.44 12.36 44.12
N LEU A 8 -7.66 11.60 44.90
CA LEU A 8 -6.90 10.45 44.37
C LEU A 8 -7.83 9.36 43.84
N LEU A 9 -8.95 9.10 44.52
CA LEU A 9 -9.94 8.09 44.14
C LEU A 9 -10.74 8.49 42.88
N LEU A 10 -10.99 9.79 42.70
CA LEU A 10 -11.57 10.35 41.49
C LEU A 10 -10.59 10.27 40.30
N LEU A 11 -9.30 10.55 40.53
CA LEU A 11 -8.27 10.44 39.48
C LEU A 11 -8.07 8.99 38.99
N THR A 12 -8.09 8.00 39.89
CA THR A 12 -7.94 6.58 39.51
C THR A 12 -9.17 6.02 38.79
N SER A 13 -10.38 6.43 39.18
CA SER A 13 -11.62 6.03 38.49
C SER A 13 -11.70 6.62 37.08
N ILE A 14 -11.28 7.87 36.88
CA ILE A 14 -11.16 8.48 35.53
C ILE A 14 -10.11 7.75 34.69
N PHE A 15 -8.98 7.35 35.29
CA PHE A 15 -7.92 6.61 34.59
C PHE A 15 -8.37 5.22 34.11
N LEU A 16 -9.18 4.51 34.91
CA LEU A 16 -9.75 3.20 34.55
C LEU A 16 -10.81 3.31 33.45
N ILE A 17 -11.66 4.34 33.46
CA ILE A 17 -12.66 4.60 32.41
C ILE A 17 -11.98 5.00 31.10
N ALA A 18 -10.87 5.76 31.16
CA ALA A 18 -10.07 6.10 29.98
C ALA A 18 -9.34 4.88 29.37
N CYS A 19 -8.91 3.91 30.20
CA CYS A 19 -8.34 2.66 29.71
C CYS A 19 -9.37 1.74 29.04
N SER A 20 -10.63 1.73 29.50
CA SER A 20 -11.68 0.86 28.95
C SER A 20 -12.44 1.47 27.76
N ALA A 21 -12.64 2.79 27.73
CA ALA A 21 -13.37 3.46 26.64
C ALA A 21 -12.61 3.46 25.29
N ASN A 22 -11.29 3.28 25.31
CA ASN A 22 -10.45 3.28 24.12
C ASN A 22 -10.60 2.03 23.23
N GLN A 23 -11.26 0.97 23.73
CA GLN A 23 -11.60 -0.21 22.93
C GLN A 23 -12.97 -0.09 22.22
N ALA A 24 -13.78 0.93 22.52
CA ALA A 24 -15.19 0.96 22.13
C ALA A 24 -15.57 2.02 21.09
N SER A 25 -14.64 2.84 20.58
CA SER A 25 -14.97 3.86 19.56
C SER A 25 -14.60 3.38 18.15
N ASN A 26 -15.64 3.27 17.31
CA ASN A 26 -15.67 2.78 15.92
C ASN A 26 -15.53 1.27 15.73
N LYS A 27 -16.60 0.52 16.05
CA LYS A 27 -16.81 -0.85 15.58
C LYS A 27 -17.18 -0.84 14.09
N ILE A 28 -16.28 -0.35 13.23
CA ILE A 28 -16.00 -1.09 12.00
C ILE A 28 -15.76 -2.51 12.51
N ASN A 29 -16.50 -3.50 12.01
CA ASN A 29 -16.22 -4.86 12.44
C ASN A 29 -14.86 -5.21 11.87
N ASN A 30 -13.79 -4.92 12.61
CA ASN A 30 -12.42 -5.13 12.17
C ASN A 30 -12.23 -6.58 11.72
N SER A 31 -12.97 -7.53 12.32
CA SER A 31 -12.94 -8.93 11.87
C SER A 31 -13.53 -9.13 10.47
N GLU A 32 -14.55 -8.37 10.06
CA GLU A 32 -15.09 -8.41 8.69
C GLU A 32 -14.15 -7.73 7.70
N LEU A 33 -13.56 -6.60 8.08
CA LEU A 33 -12.54 -5.94 7.26
C LEU A 33 -11.33 -6.85 7.04
N GLU A 34 -10.82 -7.47 8.11
CA GLU A 34 -9.73 -8.44 8.05
C GLU A 34 -10.12 -9.69 7.25
N ASN A 35 -11.38 -10.13 7.30
CA ASN A 35 -11.87 -11.22 6.44
C ASN A 35 -11.83 -10.82 4.96
N LEU A 36 -12.31 -9.62 4.61
CA LEU A 36 -12.22 -9.12 3.23
C LEU A 36 -10.77 -8.92 2.77
N ALA A 37 -9.91 -8.36 3.62
CA ALA A 37 -8.50 -8.16 3.33
C ALA A 37 -7.77 -9.49 3.13
N SER A 38 -8.02 -10.49 3.98
CA SER A 38 -7.43 -11.82 3.85
C SER A 38 -7.98 -12.59 2.66
N LYS A 39 -9.21 -12.30 2.20
CA LYS A 39 -9.82 -12.97 1.05
C LYS A 39 -9.46 -12.32 -0.29
N TYR A 40 -9.44 -10.99 -0.35
CA TYR A 40 -9.34 -10.23 -1.61
C TYR A 40 -8.19 -9.21 -1.63
N GLY A 41 -7.62 -8.85 -0.48
CA GLY A 41 -6.48 -7.95 -0.40
C GLY A 41 -5.21 -8.63 -0.89
N GLY A 42 -4.44 -7.90 -1.71
CA GLY A 42 -3.23 -8.43 -2.31
C GLY A 42 -2.91 -7.89 -3.69
N VAL A 43 -2.11 -8.65 -4.41
CA VAL A 43 -1.58 -8.32 -5.73
C VAL A 43 -2.44 -8.96 -6.82
N TYR A 44 -2.81 -8.18 -7.83
CA TYR A 44 -3.62 -8.58 -8.98
C TYR A 44 -2.77 -8.45 -10.25
N VAL A 45 -2.42 -9.60 -10.82
CA VAL A 45 -1.55 -9.72 -11.99
C VAL A 45 -2.39 -9.89 -13.24
N PHE A 46 -2.24 -8.94 -14.17
CA PHE A 46 -2.92 -8.96 -15.47
C PHE A 46 -2.11 -9.70 -16.53
N ASN A 47 -0.78 -9.75 -16.38
CA ASN A 47 0.10 -10.50 -17.26
C ASN A 47 1.29 -11.08 -16.46
N GLN A 48 1.21 -12.38 -16.15
CA GLN A 48 2.21 -13.07 -15.34
C GLN A 48 3.59 -13.11 -16.01
N LYS A 49 3.63 -13.28 -17.34
CA LYS A 49 4.89 -13.24 -18.10
C LYS A 49 5.61 -11.90 -17.93
N PHE A 50 4.89 -10.79 -18.02
CA PHE A 50 5.49 -9.46 -17.85
C PHE A 50 5.92 -9.17 -16.42
N VAL A 51 5.23 -9.70 -15.41
CA VAL A 51 5.68 -9.61 -14.01
C VAL A 51 7.05 -10.29 -13.85
N GLU A 52 7.21 -11.52 -14.36
CA GLU A 52 8.48 -12.26 -14.29
C GLU A 52 9.62 -11.54 -15.05
N GLU A 53 9.32 -10.96 -16.22
CA GLU A 53 10.29 -10.15 -16.96
C GLU A 53 10.75 -8.92 -16.16
N ILE A 54 9.82 -8.21 -15.52
CA ILE A 54 10.11 -7.04 -14.68
C ILE A 54 10.91 -7.44 -13.44
N GLU A 55 10.50 -8.49 -12.73
CA GLU A 55 11.19 -8.98 -11.53
C GLU A 55 12.66 -9.32 -11.85
N LYS A 56 12.89 -10.08 -12.93
CA LYS A 56 14.24 -10.41 -13.39
C LYS A 56 15.02 -9.15 -13.75
N ARG A 57 14.44 -8.24 -14.51
CA ARG A 57 15.12 -7.01 -14.96
C ARG A 57 15.46 -6.08 -13.80
N GLU A 58 14.54 -5.86 -12.85
CA GLU A 58 14.80 -5.01 -11.68
C GLU A 58 15.79 -5.66 -10.72
N ALA A 59 15.83 -6.99 -10.61
CA ALA A 59 16.89 -7.70 -9.88
C ALA A 59 18.28 -7.47 -10.51
N GLU A 60 18.40 -7.64 -11.83
CA GLU A 60 19.65 -7.36 -12.56
C GLU A 60 20.09 -5.89 -12.40
N ARG A 61 19.15 -4.95 -12.48
CA ARG A 61 19.40 -3.51 -12.29
C ARG A 61 19.88 -3.21 -10.87
N LYS A 62 19.32 -3.87 -9.85
CA LYS A 62 19.73 -3.75 -8.45
C LYS A 62 21.13 -4.32 -8.21
N GLU A 63 21.48 -5.42 -8.86
CA GLU A 63 22.84 -5.97 -8.77
C GLU A 63 23.87 -5.10 -9.50
N LEU A 64 23.49 -4.50 -10.63
CA LEU A 64 24.35 -3.54 -11.32
C LEU A 64 24.55 -2.27 -10.49
N SER A 65 23.50 -1.72 -9.87
CA SER A 65 23.61 -0.51 -9.06
C SER A 65 24.54 -0.69 -7.87
N LYS A 66 24.50 -1.83 -7.18
CA LYS A 66 25.44 -2.15 -6.09
C LYS A 66 26.92 -2.09 -6.49
N LYS A 67 27.24 -2.34 -7.76
CA LYS A 67 28.62 -2.33 -8.29
C LYS A 67 29.06 -0.93 -8.74
N MET A 68 28.14 0.03 -8.82
CA MET A 68 28.47 1.39 -9.25
C MET A 68 28.98 2.23 -8.09
N LYS A 69 29.92 3.12 -8.38
CA LYS A 69 30.35 4.12 -7.41
C LYS A 69 29.26 5.18 -7.28
N GLY A 70 28.67 5.27 -6.09
CA GLY A 70 27.77 6.35 -5.72
C GLY A 70 28.53 7.62 -5.36
N ARG A 71 27.87 8.77 -5.51
CA ARG A 71 28.24 10.03 -4.87
C ARG A 71 27.69 10.01 -3.44
N ASP A 72 28.57 10.22 -2.47
CA ASP A 72 28.17 10.44 -1.07
C ASP A 72 27.40 11.76 -0.96
N LEU A 73 26.25 11.71 -0.30
CA LEU A 73 25.39 12.87 -0.03
C LEU A 73 25.45 13.32 1.43
N GLY A 74 26.23 12.64 2.28
CA GLY A 74 26.25 12.84 3.73
C GLY A 74 25.22 11.96 4.45
N ASP A 75 25.37 11.83 5.78
CA ASP A 75 24.47 11.06 6.66
C ASP A 75 24.21 9.60 6.22
N GLY A 76 25.19 8.98 5.55
CA GLY A 76 25.10 7.61 5.06
C GLY A 76 24.26 7.44 3.78
N LEU A 77 23.87 8.53 3.12
CA LEU A 77 23.12 8.53 1.87
C LEU A 77 24.06 8.54 0.66
N TYR A 78 23.78 7.68 -0.32
CA TYR A 78 24.53 7.63 -1.57
C TYR A 78 23.59 7.75 -2.77
N ALA A 79 23.93 8.61 -3.73
CA ALA A 79 23.24 8.70 -5.01
C ALA A 79 24.08 8.05 -6.11
N ILE A 80 23.42 7.24 -6.94
CA ILE A 80 24.05 6.62 -8.12
C ILE A 80 23.41 7.25 -9.36
N ASP A 81 24.23 7.59 -10.36
CA ASP A 81 23.71 8.00 -11.67
C ASP A 81 22.97 6.81 -12.32
N PRO A 82 21.65 6.92 -12.58
CA PRO A 82 20.90 5.82 -13.17
C PRO A 82 21.16 5.66 -14.68
N LYS A 83 21.77 6.64 -15.35
CA LYS A 83 21.94 6.64 -16.81
C LYS A 83 22.68 5.39 -17.35
N PRO A 84 23.83 4.98 -16.80
CA PRO A 84 24.52 3.78 -17.26
C PRO A 84 23.70 2.49 -17.10
N ILE A 85 22.87 2.41 -16.05
CA ILE A 85 21.98 1.25 -15.82
C ILE A 85 20.86 1.27 -16.85
N ASN A 86 20.28 2.44 -17.14
CA ASN A 86 19.20 2.58 -18.12
C ASN A 86 19.66 2.23 -19.53
N GLU A 87 20.88 2.58 -19.90
CA GLU A 87 21.47 2.24 -21.21
C GLU A 87 21.76 0.74 -21.32
N LYS A 88 22.31 0.11 -20.27
CA LYS A 88 22.68 -1.31 -20.29
C LYS A 88 21.49 -2.26 -20.08
N LEU A 89 20.55 -1.86 -19.24
CA LEU A 89 19.38 -2.65 -18.83
C LEU A 89 18.10 -1.80 -18.99
N PRO A 90 17.71 -1.47 -20.23
CA PRO A 90 16.54 -0.65 -20.48
C PRO A 90 15.27 -1.37 -20.00
N ARG A 91 14.25 -0.61 -19.57
CA ARG A 91 12.99 -1.15 -19.05
C ARG A 91 12.02 -1.54 -20.17
N ILE A 92 12.44 -2.44 -21.04
CA ILE A 92 11.65 -2.89 -22.20
C ILE A 92 11.16 -4.33 -21.97
N LEU A 93 9.87 -4.53 -22.20
CA LEU A 93 9.17 -5.82 -22.17
C LEU A 93 9.35 -6.57 -23.49
N SER A 94 9.03 -7.87 -23.50
CA SER A 94 9.10 -8.71 -24.72
C SER A 94 8.16 -8.28 -25.85
N ASN A 95 7.15 -7.44 -25.58
CA ASN A 95 6.30 -6.82 -26.60
C ASN A 95 6.90 -5.51 -27.18
N GLY A 96 8.14 -5.16 -26.82
CA GLY A 96 8.82 -3.95 -27.26
C GLY A 96 8.40 -2.67 -26.55
N LYS A 97 7.43 -2.73 -25.63
CA LYS A 97 6.97 -1.54 -24.88
C LYS A 97 7.84 -1.29 -23.65
N GLN A 98 8.01 -0.01 -23.33
CA GLN A 98 8.62 0.37 -22.07
C GLN A 98 7.64 0.14 -20.93
N TYR A 99 8.09 -0.55 -19.88
CA TYR A 99 7.34 -0.64 -18.63
C TYR A 99 7.71 0.48 -17.66
N HIS A 100 6.72 0.83 -16.84
CA HIS A 100 6.82 1.81 -15.79
C HIS A 100 6.36 1.16 -14.48
N THR A 101 7.01 1.54 -13.40
CA THR A 101 6.54 1.29 -12.03
C THR A 101 6.09 2.59 -11.40
N ILE A 102 5.21 2.53 -10.41
CA ILE A 102 4.70 3.73 -9.73
C ILE A 102 5.82 4.62 -9.17
N ASN A 103 6.93 4.02 -8.73
CA ASN A 103 8.09 4.74 -8.20
C ASN A 103 8.91 5.48 -9.27
N THR A 104 8.71 5.14 -10.54
CA THR A 104 9.52 5.65 -11.66
C THR A 104 8.72 6.52 -12.62
N TYR A 105 7.39 6.50 -12.49
CA TYR A 105 6.48 7.26 -13.32
C TYR A 105 6.03 8.54 -12.60
N GLN A 106 6.39 9.69 -13.18
CA GLN A 106 6.17 11.00 -12.54
C GLN A 106 4.82 11.64 -12.90
N LYS A 107 4.06 11.05 -13.84
CA LYS A 107 2.77 11.59 -14.29
C LYS A 107 1.62 10.87 -13.59
N ALA A 108 0.45 11.49 -13.59
CA ALA A 108 -0.77 10.84 -13.13
C ALA A 108 -1.06 9.58 -13.97
N VAL A 109 -1.41 8.49 -13.29
CA VAL A 109 -1.80 7.23 -13.91
C VAL A 109 -3.31 7.23 -14.10
N ASN A 110 -3.76 7.62 -15.30
CA ASN A 110 -5.17 7.57 -15.68
C ASN A 110 -5.52 6.17 -16.20
N LEU A 111 -5.81 5.24 -15.29
CA LEU A 111 -6.19 3.87 -15.63
C LEU A 111 -7.63 3.82 -16.14
N SER A 112 -7.87 3.06 -17.22
CA SER A 112 -9.22 2.79 -17.70
C SER A 112 -10.06 2.06 -16.64
N LYS A 113 -11.30 2.52 -16.45
CA LYS A 113 -12.25 1.91 -15.51
C LYS A 113 -12.46 0.42 -15.77
N THR A 114 -12.34 -0.03 -17.02
CA THR A 114 -12.46 -1.43 -17.41
C THR A 114 -11.54 -2.38 -16.63
N TYR A 115 -10.33 -1.94 -16.26
CA TYR A 115 -9.40 -2.75 -15.46
C TYR A 115 -9.80 -2.78 -13.98
N ILE A 116 -10.28 -1.65 -13.46
CA ILE A 116 -10.80 -1.55 -12.09
C ILE A 116 -12.04 -2.44 -11.95
N ASP A 117 -12.94 -2.42 -12.94
CA ASP A 117 -14.16 -3.24 -12.95
C ASP A 117 -13.83 -4.74 -12.92
N LYS A 118 -12.73 -5.20 -13.54
CA LYS A 118 -12.28 -6.60 -13.41
C LYS A 118 -11.94 -6.97 -11.96
N VAL A 119 -11.28 -6.06 -11.24
CA VAL A 119 -10.95 -6.25 -9.81
C VAL A 119 -12.22 -6.22 -8.97
N ILE A 120 -13.12 -5.25 -9.19
CA ILE A 120 -14.40 -5.15 -8.48
C ILE A 120 -15.25 -6.41 -8.73
N ASN A 121 -15.31 -6.91 -9.95
CA ASN A 121 -16.05 -8.13 -10.28
C ASN A 121 -15.49 -9.37 -9.57
N HIS A 122 -14.18 -9.43 -9.32
CA HIS A 122 -13.59 -10.50 -8.52
C HIS A 122 -13.93 -10.38 -7.03
N ILE A 123 -13.91 -9.16 -6.48
CA ILE A 123 -14.29 -8.89 -5.07
C ILE A 123 -15.79 -9.14 -4.84
N GLY A 124 -16.60 -8.81 -5.85
CA GLY A 124 -18.06 -8.77 -5.78
C GLY A 124 -18.56 -7.39 -5.35
N GLN A 125 -19.58 -6.87 -6.03
CA GLN A 125 -20.13 -5.53 -5.81
C GLN A 125 -20.55 -5.30 -4.36
N GLU A 126 -21.20 -6.27 -3.71
CA GLU A 126 -21.62 -6.16 -2.31
C GLU A 126 -20.43 -5.99 -1.36
N ASN A 127 -19.40 -6.83 -1.51
CA ASN A 127 -18.19 -6.77 -0.68
C ASN A 127 -17.40 -5.48 -0.91
N TYR A 128 -17.33 -5.02 -2.15
CA TYR A 128 -16.65 -3.79 -2.53
C TYR A 128 -17.30 -2.56 -1.87
N HIS A 129 -18.63 -2.44 -1.91
CA HIS A 129 -19.33 -1.31 -1.29
C HIS A 129 -19.37 -1.39 0.24
N LYS A 130 -19.26 -2.59 0.81
CA LYS A 130 -19.18 -2.77 2.27
C LYS A 130 -17.91 -2.15 2.84
N PHE A 131 -16.78 -2.36 2.18
CA PHE A 131 -15.50 -1.71 2.49
C PHE A 131 -14.76 -1.43 1.19
N THR A 132 -14.79 -0.18 0.73
CA THR A 132 -14.09 0.24 -0.49
C THR A 132 -12.58 0.11 -0.27
N PRO A 133 -11.90 -0.81 -0.97
CA PRO A 133 -10.45 -0.91 -0.88
C PRO A 133 -9.78 0.19 -1.71
N ASP A 134 -8.55 0.51 -1.36
CA ASP A 134 -7.66 1.30 -2.21
C ASP A 134 -7.09 0.39 -3.30
N ILE A 135 -7.39 0.72 -4.56
CA ILE A 135 -6.94 -0.01 -5.74
C ILE A 135 -5.91 0.84 -6.47
N ASN A 136 -4.66 0.38 -6.54
CA ASN A 136 -3.55 1.12 -7.12
C ASN A 136 -2.86 0.30 -8.21
N VAL A 137 -2.28 0.99 -9.20
CA VAL A 137 -1.43 0.36 -10.22
C VAL A 137 0.00 0.33 -9.71
N TRP A 138 0.63 -0.84 -9.72
CA TRP A 138 2.03 -0.99 -9.34
C TRP A 138 2.96 -0.89 -10.55
N SER A 139 2.65 -1.65 -11.61
CA SER A 139 3.41 -1.65 -12.86
C SER A 139 2.47 -1.70 -14.06
N PHE A 140 2.89 -1.05 -15.14
CA PHE A 140 2.11 -0.92 -16.37
C PHE A 140 3.01 -0.58 -17.56
N TYR A 141 2.45 -0.65 -18.76
CA TYR A 141 3.05 -0.07 -19.96
C TYR A 141 2.03 0.83 -20.67
N ILE A 142 2.51 1.65 -21.60
CA ILE A 142 1.68 2.50 -22.44
C ILE A 142 1.56 1.83 -23.81
N ASP A 143 0.32 1.62 -24.28
CA ASP A 143 0.07 1.03 -25.60
C ASP A 143 0.23 2.06 -26.74
N ASP A 144 0.04 1.61 -27.98
CA ASP A 144 0.15 2.47 -29.17
C ASP A 144 -0.89 3.61 -29.22
N ASN A 145 -1.97 3.48 -28.44
CA ASN A 145 -3.05 4.46 -28.34
C ASN A 145 -2.87 5.39 -27.12
N ASN A 146 -1.70 5.38 -26.49
CA ASN A 146 -1.40 6.10 -25.24
C ASN A 146 -2.25 5.67 -24.03
N ASN A 147 -2.86 4.48 -24.05
CA ASN A 147 -3.58 3.94 -22.91
C ASN A 147 -2.63 3.26 -21.94
N ILE A 148 -2.92 3.41 -20.65
CA ILE A 148 -2.25 2.67 -19.59
C ILE A 148 -2.82 1.25 -19.54
N VAL A 149 -1.95 0.26 -19.74
CA VAL A 149 -2.26 -1.16 -19.61
C VAL A 149 -1.58 -1.69 -18.35
N PRO A 150 -2.34 -2.03 -17.30
CA PRO A 150 -1.77 -2.51 -16.05
C PRO A 150 -1.15 -3.90 -16.28
N ILE A 151 0.01 -4.11 -15.69
CA ILE A 151 0.66 -5.41 -15.59
C ILE A 151 0.37 -5.99 -14.20
N GLU A 152 0.48 -5.15 -13.18
CA GLU A 152 0.24 -5.50 -11.78
C GLU A 152 -0.47 -4.35 -11.05
N MET A 153 -1.47 -4.71 -10.25
CA MET A 153 -2.22 -3.81 -9.38
C MET A 153 -2.22 -4.32 -7.94
N THR A 154 -2.43 -3.43 -6.98
CA THR A 154 -2.57 -3.76 -5.56
C THR A 154 -3.93 -3.34 -5.04
N VAL A 155 -4.50 -4.19 -4.20
CA VAL A 155 -5.77 -3.93 -3.50
C VAL A 155 -5.49 -3.99 -2.01
N THR A 156 -5.68 -2.85 -1.33
CA THR A 156 -5.40 -2.70 0.10
C THR A 156 -6.61 -2.19 0.85
N TYR A 157 -6.90 -2.83 1.99
CA TYR A 157 -7.98 -2.43 2.87
C TYR A 157 -7.41 -1.63 4.02
N ASN A 158 -7.65 -0.32 4.01
CA ASN A 158 -7.12 0.60 5.02
C ASN A 158 -8.21 1.04 5.98
N TYR A 159 -7.86 1.23 7.26
CA TYR A 159 -8.75 1.73 8.29
C TYR A 159 -8.06 2.78 9.16
N LYS A 160 -8.85 3.78 9.58
CA LYS A 160 -8.35 4.87 10.42
C LYS A 160 -8.53 4.50 11.88
N VAL A 161 -7.43 4.53 12.62
CA VAL A 161 -7.39 4.35 14.07
C VAL A 161 -7.09 5.69 14.71
N LYS A 162 -7.83 6.04 15.77
CA LYS A 162 -7.51 7.20 16.59
C LYS A 162 -6.93 6.70 17.90
N LYS A 163 -5.65 7.01 18.15
CA LYS A 163 -5.01 6.75 19.43
C LYS A 163 -5.14 7.97 20.32
N TYR A 164 -5.36 7.74 21.60
CA TYR A 164 -5.47 8.79 22.62
C TYR A 164 -4.29 8.66 23.59
N GLY A 165 -3.68 9.79 23.93
CA GLY A 165 -2.43 9.86 24.70
C GLY A 165 -1.81 11.24 24.56
N LEU A 166 -0.76 11.52 25.33
CA LEU A 166 0.03 12.75 25.19
C LEU A 166 1.04 12.56 24.04
N PHE A 167 0.76 13.19 22.91
CA PHE A 167 1.66 13.26 21.76
C PHE A 167 2.18 14.69 21.63
N GLY A 168 3.42 14.88 21.21
CA GLY A 168 3.97 16.22 21.01
C GLY A 168 5.42 16.16 20.60
N ASP A 169 5.88 17.27 20.03
CA ASP A 169 7.28 17.52 19.67
C ASP A 169 7.61 18.92 20.21
N GLU A 170 8.84 19.11 20.69
CA GLU A 170 9.35 20.37 21.25
C GLU A 170 9.48 21.40 20.11
N GLY A 171 8.33 21.92 19.65
CA GLY A 171 8.21 22.83 18.51
C GLY A 171 6.85 22.80 17.80
N ARG A 172 6.01 21.77 18.03
CA ARG A 172 4.68 21.64 17.40
C ARG A 172 3.50 21.62 18.39
N GLY A 173 3.79 21.79 19.68
CA GLY A 173 2.81 21.66 20.76
C GLY A 173 2.48 20.20 21.08
N PHE A 174 1.48 20.01 21.96
CA PHE A 174 0.99 18.69 22.34
C PHE A 174 -0.45 18.45 21.83
N SER A 175 -0.79 17.20 21.57
CA SER A 175 -2.11 16.72 21.22
C SER A 175 -2.50 15.56 22.11
N LEU A 176 -3.77 15.49 22.50
CA LEU A 176 -4.35 14.39 23.27
C LEU A 176 -4.76 13.19 22.39
N SER A 177 -4.61 13.32 21.06
CA SER A 177 -4.90 12.23 20.14
C SER A 177 -4.07 12.30 18.85
N LYS A 178 -3.84 11.14 18.25
CA LYS A 178 -3.16 10.98 16.97
C LYS A 178 -3.96 10.05 16.07
N GLY A 179 -4.25 10.50 14.86
CA GLY A 179 -4.82 9.67 13.81
C GLY A 179 -3.73 8.82 13.16
N GLU A 180 -4.00 7.55 12.94
CA GLU A 180 -3.16 6.61 12.22
C GLU A 180 -3.99 5.89 11.16
N ILE A 181 -3.34 5.52 10.06
CA ILE A 181 -3.92 4.64 9.04
C ILE A 181 -3.24 3.30 9.20
N HIS A 182 -4.04 2.24 9.34
CA HIS A 182 -3.59 0.87 9.41
C HIS A 182 -4.09 0.12 8.18
N THR A 183 -3.33 -0.86 7.72
CA THR A 183 -3.71 -1.73 6.61
C THR A 183 -4.07 -3.09 7.16
N ALA A 184 -5.28 -3.56 6.88
CA ALA A 184 -5.73 -4.90 7.24
C ALA A 184 -4.89 -5.96 6.52
N LYS A 185 -4.68 -7.11 7.15
CA LYS A 185 -3.75 -8.13 6.66
C LYS A 185 -4.30 -8.78 5.39
N GLY A 186 -3.70 -8.42 4.27
CA GLY A 186 -3.80 -9.12 3.00
C GLY A 186 -2.52 -9.87 2.66
N GLY A 187 -2.28 -10.06 1.36
CA GLY A 187 -1.05 -10.69 0.86
C GLY A 187 -1.30 -11.81 -0.14
N ASN A 188 -2.53 -11.91 -0.67
CA ASN A 188 -2.84 -12.83 -1.74
C ASN A 188 -2.16 -12.40 -3.04
N LYS A 189 -1.94 -13.36 -3.94
CA LYS A 189 -1.61 -13.09 -5.35
C LYS A 189 -2.72 -13.68 -6.20
N PHE A 190 -3.29 -12.86 -7.10
CA PHE A 190 -4.29 -13.27 -8.06
C PHE A 190 -3.74 -13.10 -9.46
N ILE A 191 -3.93 -14.09 -10.33
CA ILE A 191 -3.55 -14.02 -11.75
C ILE A 191 -4.82 -14.00 -12.59
N LEU A 192 -4.88 -13.09 -13.56
CA LEU A 192 -5.97 -13.02 -14.52
C LEU A 192 -5.82 -14.11 -15.59
N ASN A 193 -6.68 -15.13 -15.52
CA ASN A 193 -6.78 -16.20 -16.51
C ASN A 193 -8.18 -16.18 -17.13
N ASN A 194 -8.28 -16.18 -18.46
CA ASN A 194 -9.56 -16.19 -19.17
C ASN A 194 -10.57 -15.13 -18.65
N ASN A 195 -10.10 -13.90 -18.43
CA ASN A 195 -10.85 -12.78 -17.84
C ASN A 195 -11.37 -12.98 -16.40
N LYS A 196 -10.85 -13.97 -15.67
CA LYS A 196 -11.17 -14.20 -14.25
C LYS A 196 -9.90 -14.25 -13.41
N PHE A 197 -9.93 -13.56 -12.27
CA PHE A 197 -8.84 -13.62 -11.31
C PHE A 197 -8.91 -14.91 -10.49
N GLU A 198 -7.79 -15.62 -10.43
CA GLU A 198 -7.61 -16.86 -9.69
C GLU A 198 -6.50 -16.68 -8.65
N LYS A 199 -6.79 -17.07 -7.40
CA LYS A 199 -5.82 -17.00 -6.31
C LYS A 199 -4.74 -18.05 -6.51
N VAL A 200 -3.49 -17.61 -6.52
CA VAL A 200 -2.31 -18.48 -6.52
C VAL A 200 -2.01 -18.91 -5.08
N LYS A 201 -1.63 -20.18 -4.89
CA LYS A 201 -1.25 -20.74 -3.60
C LYS A 201 0.18 -20.37 -3.22
#